data_AF-A0A836WKL1-F1
#
_entry.id   AF-A0A836WKL1-F1
#
_cell.length_a   1.000
_cell.length_b   1.000
_cell.length_c   1.000
_cell.angle_alpha   90.00
_cell.angle_beta   90.00
_cell.angle_gamma   90.00
#
_symmetry.space_group_name_H-M   'P 1'
#
loop_
_entity.id
_entity.type
_entity.pdbx_description
1 polymer ?
#
loop_
_entity_poly.entity_id
_entity_poly.type
_entity_poly.pdbx_seq_one_letter_code
_entity_poly.pdbx_strand_id
1 'polypeptide(L)'
;MAKSLKLLFLLILLGCPGRNQRIDRAREYIDRFEFREAEGELLPFRNSKDAEARYLLGICALAKRDLHTARENFIVAARADTDYQDSITRVYLRSIKKQISVKDYKRAEKLFADLVVIVPNPNIGLEIKYLGEIYYRDGNYKYAIPILEGVAEAETVKTRIWKVKRMLIDCYSQEKIYSRALELIDELIADGLNGSLVIGRGMTYYKMAAQFKENGESDSAEYYARATIENLMPKSLIDDAYFMLAEIYEARNDKEKAIDYYQKVIRLNPYRKGKLVQIAKSRIESLRQGE
;
A
#
# COMPACT_ATOMS: atom_id res chain seq x y z
N MET A 1 -46.10 64.89 15.83
CA MET A 1 -44.77 65.06 15.21
C MET A 1 -43.88 63.94 15.72
N ALA A 2 -43.72 62.89 14.93
CA ALA A 2 -42.99 61.68 15.30
C ALA A 2 -41.47 61.92 15.20
N LYS A 3 -40.70 61.46 16.19
CA LYS A 3 -39.27 61.21 16.02
C LYS A 3 -39.01 59.75 16.38
N SER A 4 -38.82 58.97 15.32
CA SER A 4 -38.37 57.59 15.30
C SER A 4 -36.95 57.49 15.86
N LEU A 5 -36.77 56.75 16.95
CA LEU A 5 -35.47 56.29 17.41
C LEU A 5 -35.22 54.91 16.77
N LYS A 6 -34.34 54.86 15.78
CA LYS A 6 -33.72 53.63 15.25
C LYS A 6 -32.45 53.31 16.05
N LEU A 7 -32.03 52.05 15.97
CA LEU A 7 -30.86 51.39 16.56
C LEU A 7 -31.09 50.85 17.99
N LEU A 8 -30.75 49.61 18.34
CA LEU A 8 -29.79 48.67 17.75
C LEU A 8 -30.20 47.25 18.20
N PHE A 9 -30.42 46.30 17.29
CA PHE A 9 -30.61 44.90 17.66
C PHE A 9 -29.22 44.32 17.99
N LEU A 10 -28.86 44.31 19.27
CA LEU A 10 -27.69 43.59 19.76
C LEU A 10 -28.04 42.09 19.79
N LEU A 11 -27.63 41.36 18.77
CA LEU A 11 -27.71 39.91 18.71
C LEU A 11 -26.67 39.33 19.69
N ILE A 12 -27.04 39.26 20.97
CA ILE A 12 -26.29 38.50 21.97
C ILE A 12 -26.52 37.02 21.66
N LEU A 13 -25.48 36.36 21.15
CA LEU A 13 -25.36 34.90 21.14
C LEU A 13 -25.39 34.43 22.61
N LEU A 14 -26.59 34.15 23.12
CA LEU A 14 -26.83 33.57 24.44
C LEU A 14 -26.32 32.12 24.45
N GLY A 15 -25.01 31.93 24.65
CA GLY A 15 -24.49 30.66 25.14
C GLY A 15 -25.06 30.41 26.54
N CYS A 16 -25.81 29.31 26.72
CA CYS A 16 -26.30 28.93 28.05
C CYS A 16 -25.12 28.85 29.04
N PRO A 17 -25.13 29.55 30.18
CA PRO A 17 -23.99 29.56 31.12
C PRO A 17 -23.60 28.18 31.64
N GLY A 18 -24.54 27.22 31.69
CA GLY A 18 -24.25 25.82 32.02
C GLY A 18 -23.59 25.01 30.90
N ARG A 19 -23.61 25.46 29.64
CA ARG A 19 -22.98 24.74 28.52
C ARG A 19 -21.47 24.74 28.67
N ASN A 20 -20.86 25.92 28.68
CA ASN A 20 -19.40 26.06 28.68
C ASN A 20 -18.79 25.39 29.91
N GLN A 21 -19.40 25.56 31.08
CA GLN A 21 -18.97 24.88 32.30
C GLN A 21 -18.98 23.34 32.19
N ARG A 22 -19.99 22.76 31.53
CA ARG A 22 -20.04 21.29 31.32
C ARG A 22 -18.98 20.82 30.33
N ILE A 23 -18.76 21.59 29.26
CA ILE A 23 -17.72 21.33 28.27
C ILE A 23 -16.32 21.41 28.89
N ASP A 24 -16.05 22.44 29.69
CA ASP A 24 -14.77 22.65 30.35
C ASP A 24 -14.46 21.51 31.32
N ARG A 25 -15.44 21.13 32.17
CA ARG A 25 -15.29 19.96 33.05
C ARG A 25 -15.08 18.67 32.27
N ALA A 26 -15.80 18.47 31.16
CA ALA A 26 -15.60 17.29 30.32
C ALA A 26 -14.18 17.24 29.72
N ARG A 27 -13.59 18.37 29.33
CA ARG A 27 -12.20 18.46 28.88
C ARG A 27 -11.23 18.07 30.00
N GLU A 28 -11.40 18.62 31.20
CA GLU A 28 -10.58 18.28 32.38
C GLU A 28 -10.65 16.79 32.73
N TYR A 29 -11.83 16.18 32.62
CA TYR A 29 -12.01 14.74 32.79
C TYR A 29 -11.31 13.94 31.70
N ILE A 30 -11.43 14.34 30.43
CA ILE A 30 -10.73 13.69 29.30
C ILE A 30 -9.21 13.77 29.48
N ASP A 31 -8.67 14.91 29.90
CA ASP A 31 -7.24 15.11 30.12
C ASP A 31 -6.70 14.22 31.26
N ARG A 32 -7.55 13.87 32.23
CA ARG A 32 -7.27 12.91 33.30
C ARG A 32 -7.60 11.46 32.96
N PHE A 33 -8.03 11.18 31.72
CA PHE A 33 -8.50 9.86 31.26
C PHE A 33 -9.76 9.34 31.99
N GLU A 34 -10.54 10.23 32.62
CA GLU A 34 -11.80 9.97 33.33
C GLU A 34 -13.00 10.03 32.35
N PHE A 35 -13.03 9.11 31.40
CA PHE A 35 -13.97 9.16 30.26
C PHE A 35 -15.44 8.87 30.62
N ARG A 36 -15.75 8.34 31.81
CA ARG A 36 -17.15 8.10 32.21
C ARG A 36 -17.76 9.39 32.76
N GLU A 37 -16.97 10.10 33.55
CA GLU A 37 -17.27 11.38 34.16
C GLU A 37 -17.45 12.45 33.07
N ALA A 38 -16.55 12.48 32.09
CA ALA A 38 -16.68 13.33 30.91
C ALA A 38 -18.00 13.07 30.15
N GLU A 39 -18.36 11.81 29.91
CA GLU A 39 -19.64 11.47 29.27
C GLU A 39 -20.86 11.89 30.11
N GLY A 40 -20.77 11.81 31.43
CA GLY A 40 -21.83 12.28 32.33
C GLY A 40 -22.10 13.78 32.17
N GLU A 41 -21.04 14.58 32.03
CA GLU A 41 -21.16 16.02 31.75
C GLU A 41 -21.72 16.31 30.36
N LEU A 42 -21.39 15.46 29.38
CA LEU A 42 -21.78 15.61 27.98
C LEU A 42 -23.16 15.00 27.64
N LEU A 43 -23.74 14.21 28.54
CA LEU A 43 -25.01 13.50 28.33
C LEU A 43 -26.17 14.39 27.86
N PRO A 44 -26.36 15.63 28.36
CA PRO A 44 -27.41 16.52 27.86
C PRO A 44 -27.27 16.87 26.37
N PHE A 45 -26.07 16.76 25.80
CA PHE A 45 -25.78 17.11 24.41
C PHE A 45 -25.81 15.90 23.45
N ARG A 46 -26.10 14.68 23.95
CA ARG A 46 -26.06 13.44 23.14
C ARG A 46 -26.97 13.43 21.91
N ASN A 47 -27.96 14.33 21.85
CA ASN A 47 -28.89 14.47 20.73
C ASN A 47 -28.81 15.87 20.08
N SER A 48 -27.91 16.75 20.55
CA SER A 48 -27.77 18.09 19.99
C SER A 48 -26.87 18.08 18.74
N LYS A 49 -26.87 19.20 18.01
CA LYS A 49 -25.91 19.51 16.92
C LYS A 49 -24.68 20.30 17.44
N ASP A 50 -24.42 20.24 18.74
CA ASP A 50 -23.31 20.95 19.36
C ASP A 50 -21.98 20.29 18.95
N ALA A 51 -21.23 20.93 18.05
CA ALA A 51 -20.07 20.33 17.43
C ALA A 51 -18.99 19.93 18.45
N GLU A 52 -18.75 20.80 19.43
CA GLU A 52 -17.74 20.59 20.48
C GLU A 52 -18.14 19.46 21.42
N ALA A 53 -19.38 19.45 21.92
CA ALA A 53 -19.86 18.40 22.79
C ALA A 53 -19.82 17.03 22.09
N ARG A 54 -20.20 17.00 20.81
CA ARG A 54 -20.14 15.81 19.95
C ARG A 54 -18.71 15.35 19.72
N TYR A 55 -17.79 16.27 19.45
CA TYR A 55 -16.38 15.95 19.32
C TYR A 55 -15.82 15.29 20.59
N LEU A 56 -16.13 15.84 21.78
CA LEU A 56 -15.69 15.28 23.06
C LEU A 56 -16.33 13.92 23.37
N LEU A 57 -17.62 13.72 23.04
CA LEU A 57 -18.28 12.42 23.12
C LEU A 57 -17.61 11.39 22.20
N GLY A 58 -17.22 11.80 20.99
CA GLY A 58 -16.46 10.97 20.05
C GLY A 58 -15.09 10.54 20.61
N ILE A 59 -14.38 11.46 21.28
CA ILE A 59 -13.11 11.14 21.97
C ILE A 59 -13.34 10.10 23.08
N CYS A 60 -14.36 10.28 23.91
CA CYS A 60 -14.69 9.35 24.98
C CYS A 60 -14.99 7.94 24.43
N ALA A 61 -15.80 7.87 23.36
CA ALA A 61 -16.13 6.61 22.70
C ALA A 61 -14.89 5.92 22.09
N LEU A 62 -14.01 6.67 21.40
CA LEU A 62 -12.74 6.12 20.88
C LEU A 62 -11.86 5.56 22.00
N ALA A 63 -11.74 6.28 23.12
CA ALA A 63 -10.97 5.82 24.28
C ALA A 63 -11.52 4.51 24.86
N LYS A 64 -12.85 4.38 24.87
CA LYS A 64 -13.57 3.16 25.28
C LYS A 64 -13.62 2.07 24.22
N ARG A 65 -12.97 2.28 23.07
CA ARG A 65 -12.89 1.35 21.94
C ARG A 65 -14.22 1.13 21.19
N ASP A 66 -15.20 2.01 21.40
CA ASP A 66 -16.46 1.98 20.66
C ASP A 66 -16.35 2.83 19.40
N LEU A 67 -15.95 2.20 18.30
CA LEU A 67 -15.77 2.87 17.00
C LEU A 67 -17.09 3.34 16.40
N HIS A 68 -18.19 2.63 16.67
CA HIS A 68 -19.50 2.97 16.13
C HIS A 68 -19.99 4.29 16.73
N THR A 69 -20.05 4.36 18.06
CA THR A 69 -20.46 5.59 18.77
C THR A 69 -19.51 6.74 18.50
N ALA A 70 -18.20 6.47 18.39
CA ALA A 70 -17.21 7.48 18.01
C ALA A 70 -17.54 8.09 16.64
N ARG A 71 -17.72 7.24 15.63
CA ARG A 71 -18.02 7.66 14.26
C ARG A 71 -19.29 8.49 14.18
N GLU A 72 -20.37 8.07 14.84
CA GLU A 72 -21.63 8.81 14.84
C GLU A 72 -21.46 10.22 15.40
N ASN A 73 -20.80 10.34 16.55
CA ASN A 73 -20.57 11.64 17.17
C ASN A 73 -19.65 12.53 16.33
N PHE A 74 -18.58 11.97 15.75
CA PHE A 74 -17.70 12.75 14.89
C PHE A 74 -18.33 13.17 13.57
N ILE A 75 -19.23 12.37 12.98
CA ILE A 75 -20.02 12.80 11.80
C ILE A 75 -20.85 14.04 12.15
N VAL A 76 -21.50 14.05 13.31
CA VAL A 76 -22.29 15.22 13.74
C VAL A 76 -21.37 16.41 13.97
N ALA A 77 -20.23 16.23 14.65
CA ALA A 77 -19.26 17.30 14.89
C ALA A 77 -18.72 17.91 13.58
N ALA A 78 -18.21 17.07 12.67
CA ALA A 78 -17.62 17.49 11.40
C ALA A 78 -18.61 18.18 10.44
N ARG A 79 -19.91 17.86 10.56
CA ARG A 79 -20.99 18.50 9.78
C ARG A 79 -21.49 19.78 10.39
N ALA A 80 -21.50 19.87 11.73
CA ALA A 80 -21.96 21.06 12.45
C ALA A 80 -20.92 22.19 12.37
N ASP A 81 -19.64 21.84 12.38
CA ASP A 81 -18.53 22.78 12.28
C ASP A 81 -17.34 22.11 11.59
N THR A 82 -16.94 22.68 10.44
CA THR A 82 -15.85 22.16 9.62
C THR A 82 -14.49 22.28 10.28
N ASP A 83 -14.32 23.17 11.26
CA ASP A 83 -13.05 23.36 11.97
C ASP A 83 -12.66 22.12 12.80
N TYR A 84 -13.64 21.27 13.11
CA TYR A 84 -13.38 19.99 13.79
C TYR A 84 -12.83 18.90 12.87
N GLN A 85 -12.90 19.05 11.54
CA GLN A 85 -12.40 18.02 10.61
C GLN A 85 -10.90 17.74 10.79
N ASP A 86 -10.09 18.78 10.97
CA ASP A 86 -8.66 18.63 11.24
C ASP A 86 -8.40 18.01 12.63
N SER A 87 -9.18 18.41 13.64
CA SER A 87 -9.08 17.86 14.99
C SER A 87 -9.42 16.37 15.02
N ILE A 88 -10.49 15.98 14.33
CA ILE A 88 -10.90 14.58 14.16
C ILE A 88 -9.80 13.80 13.43
N THR A 89 -9.29 14.35 12.32
CA THR A 89 -8.21 13.73 11.55
C THR A 89 -7.00 13.44 12.45
N ARG A 90 -6.53 14.42 13.24
CA ARG A 90 -5.41 14.23 14.18
C ARG A 90 -5.68 13.13 15.22
N VAL A 91 -6.89 13.07 15.78
CA VAL A 91 -7.27 12.06 16.78
C VAL A 91 -7.29 10.66 16.17
N TYR A 92 -7.85 10.52 14.97
CA TYR A 92 -7.85 9.25 14.24
C TYR A 92 -6.44 8.80 13.87
N LEU A 93 -5.61 9.68 13.31
CA LEU A 93 -4.22 9.34 12.95
C LEU A 93 -3.40 8.91 14.17
N ARG A 94 -3.59 9.55 15.33
CA ARG A 94 -2.97 9.11 16.60
C ARG A 94 -3.44 7.69 16.99
N SER A 95 -4.73 7.43 16.86
CA SER A 95 -5.33 6.14 17.18
C SER A 95 -4.83 5.03 16.25
N ILE A 96 -4.77 5.31 14.94
CA ILE A 96 -4.21 4.46 13.90
C ILE A 96 -2.76 4.11 14.22
N LYS A 97 -1.92 5.12 14.48
CA LYS A 97 -0.50 4.92 14.84
C LYS A 97 -0.33 4.03 16.06
N LYS A 98 -1.18 4.20 17.08
CA LYS A 98 -1.21 3.34 18.26
C LYS A 98 -1.56 1.90 17.89
N GLN A 99 -2.56 1.66 17.06
CA GLN A 99 -2.93 0.29 16.63
C GLN A 99 -1.81 -0.37 15.84
N ILE A 100 -1.15 0.37 14.95
CA ILE A 100 0.01 -0.12 14.20
C ILE A 100 1.16 -0.51 15.13
N SER A 101 1.44 0.29 16.16
CA SER A 101 2.51 -0.03 17.13
C SER A 101 2.25 -1.33 17.93
N VAL A 102 0.97 -1.69 18.12
CA VAL A 102 0.58 -2.96 18.77
C VAL A 102 0.25 -4.06 17.76
N LYS A 103 0.54 -3.84 16.47
CA LYS A 103 0.27 -4.76 15.36
C LYS A 103 -1.21 -5.13 15.19
N ASP A 104 -2.14 -4.31 15.68
CA ASP A 104 -3.59 -4.47 15.46
C ASP A 104 -4.02 -3.78 14.15
N TYR A 105 -3.64 -4.41 13.04
CA TYR A 105 -3.80 -3.81 11.73
C TYR A 105 -5.23 -3.79 11.21
N LYS A 106 -6.02 -4.82 11.53
CA LYS A 106 -7.46 -4.86 11.20
C LYS A 106 -8.19 -3.66 11.80
N ARG A 107 -7.80 -3.25 13.00
CA ARG A 107 -8.38 -2.08 13.64
C ARG A 107 -7.86 -0.78 13.07
N ALA A 108 -6.57 -0.69 12.72
CA ALA A 108 -6.02 0.46 12.02
C ALA A 108 -6.74 0.71 10.69
N GLU A 109 -7.02 -0.34 9.91
CA GLU A 109 -7.79 -0.28 8.66
C GLU A 109 -9.21 0.26 8.89
N LYS A 110 -9.94 -0.27 9.88
CA LYS A 110 -11.27 0.24 10.24
C LYS A 110 -11.26 1.72 10.62
N LEU A 111 -10.23 2.16 11.36
CA LEU A 111 -10.08 3.56 11.72
C LEU A 111 -9.83 4.45 10.49
N PHE A 112 -9.04 3.99 9.51
CA PHE A 112 -8.88 4.71 8.23
C PHE A 112 -10.21 4.79 7.48
N ALA A 113 -10.95 3.68 7.39
CA ALA A 113 -12.25 3.64 6.74
C ALA A 113 -13.29 4.57 7.39
N ASP A 114 -13.30 4.63 8.72
CA ASP A 114 -14.17 5.56 9.45
C ASP A 114 -13.78 7.02 9.16
N LEU A 115 -12.48 7.34 9.18
CA LEU A 115 -11.99 8.70 8.98
C LEU A 115 -12.43 9.27 7.62
N VAL A 116 -12.28 8.50 6.53
CA VAL A 116 -12.66 8.96 5.18
C VAL A 116 -14.17 9.14 5.00
N VAL A 117 -14.99 8.51 5.85
CA VAL A 117 -16.45 8.73 5.86
C VAL A 117 -16.81 9.97 6.69
N ILE A 118 -16.08 10.22 7.78
CA ILE A 118 -16.36 11.36 8.67
C ILE A 118 -15.91 12.68 8.03
N VAL A 119 -14.70 12.69 7.46
CA VAL A 119 -14.06 13.88 6.91
C VAL A 119 -13.88 13.67 5.40
N PRO A 120 -14.53 14.48 4.55
CA PRO A 120 -14.25 14.49 3.13
C PRO A 120 -12.81 14.93 2.87
N ASN A 121 -12.03 14.15 2.11
CA ASN A 121 -10.62 14.45 1.79
C ASN A 121 -9.76 14.82 3.01
N PRO A 122 -9.64 13.93 4.01
CA PRO A 122 -8.90 14.23 5.24
C PRO A 122 -7.43 14.49 4.90
N ASN A 123 -6.83 15.49 5.56
CA ASN A 123 -5.40 15.76 5.44
C ASN A 123 -4.60 14.70 6.20
N ILE A 124 -4.42 13.53 5.58
CA ILE A 124 -3.71 12.39 6.17
C ILE A 124 -2.19 12.58 6.09
N GLY A 125 -1.68 13.33 5.11
CA GLY A 125 -0.24 13.49 4.90
C GLY A 125 0.47 12.16 4.60
N LEU A 126 1.73 12.03 5.01
CA LEU A 126 2.55 10.83 4.78
C LEU A 126 2.16 9.64 5.68
N GLU A 127 1.27 9.84 6.66
CA GLU A 127 0.71 8.79 7.51
C GLU A 127 -0.13 7.80 6.70
N ILE A 128 -0.61 8.18 5.50
CA ILE A 128 -1.34 7.28 4.59
C ILE A 128 -0.51 6.06 4.21
N LYS A 129 0.83 6.16 4.30
CA LYS A 129 1.75 5.02 4.10
C LYS A 129 1.40 3.83 4.96
N TYR A 130 0.88 4.04 6.17
CA TYR A 130 0.50 2.94 7.03
C TYR A 130 -0.66 2.12 6.47
N LEU A 131 -1.59 2.76 5.77
CA LEU A 131 -2.66 2.04 5.06
C LEU A 131 -2.08 1.24 3.89
N GLY A 132 -1.16 1.84 3.12
CA GLY A 132 -0.41 1.13 2.07
C GLY A 132 0.36 -0.08 2.60
N GLU A 133 1.04 0.05 3.75
CA GLU A 133 1.73 -1.04 4.44
C GLU A 133 0.79 -2.14 4.93
N ILE A 134 -0.41 -1.79 5.40
CA ILE A 134 -1.44 -2.75 5.81
C ILE A 134 -1.89 -3.57 4.59
N TYR A 135 -2.27 -2.91 3.49
CA TYR A 135 -2.69 -3.62 2.28
C TYR A 135 -1.57 -4.46 1.68
N TYR A 136 -0.34 -3.96 1.68
CA TYR A 136 0.82 -4.72 1.24
C TYR A 136 0.99 -6.01 2.04
N ARG A 137 0.94 -5.94 3.38
CA ARG A 137 1.08 -7.13 4.23
C ARG A 137 -0.06 -8.13 4.04
N ASP A 138 -1.28 -7.63 3.84
CA ASP A 138 -2.46 -8.47 3.70
C ASP A 138 -2.57 -9.08 2.28
N GLY A 139 -1.60 -8.82 1.39
CA GLY A 139 -1.58 -9.32 0.02
C GLY A 139 -2.54 -8.58 -0.93
N ASN A 140 -3.15 -7.49 -0.46
CA ASN A 140 -4.07 -6.65 -1.20
C ASN A 140 -3.31 -5.64 -2.09
N TYR A 141 -2.41 -6.15 -2.94
CA TYR A 141 -1.46 -5.34 -3.69
C TYR A 141 -2.12 -4.30 -4.60
N LYS A 142 -3.27 -4.62 -5.23
CA LYS A 142 -4.07 -3.68 -6.02
C LYS A 142 -4.44 -2.40 -5.26
N TYR A 143 -4.73 -2.51 -3.96
CA TYR A 143 -5.05 -1.36 -3.12
C TYR A 143 -3.80 -0.70 -2.52
N ALA A 144 -2.73 -1.47 -2.31
CA ALA A 144 -1.46 -0.96 -1.80
C ALA A 144 -0.76 -0.04 -2.81
N ILE A 145 -0.71 -0.45 -4.10
CA ILE A 145 0.02 0.25 -5.17
C ILE A 145 -0.30 1.75 -5.22
N PRO A 146 -1.55 2.20 -5.47
CA PRO A 146 -1.82 3.63 -5.65
C PRO A 146 -1.48 4.46 -4.40
N ILE A 147 -1.61 3.88 -3.20
CA ILE A 147 -1.25 4.56 -1.95
C ILE A 147 0.27 4.69 -1.83
N LEU A 148 1.00 3.61 -2.08
CA LEU A 148 2.46 3.58 -1.96
C LEU A 148 3.13 4.42 -3.05
N GLU A 149 2.57 4.51 -4.26
CA GLU A 149 3.02 5.44 -5.30
C GLU A 149 2.90 6.89 -4.83
N GLY A 150 1.72 7.30 -4.37
CA GLY A 150 1.54 8.67 -3.86
C GLY A 150 2.46 9.00 -2.67
N VAL A 151 2.75 8.01 -1.81
CA VAL A 151 3.73 8.18 -0.73
C VAL A 151 5.16 8.33 -1.27
N ALA A 152 5.55 7.53 -2.27
CA ALA A 152 6.88 7.59 -2.86
C ALA A 152 7.12 8.92 -3.60
N GLU A 153 6.07 9.51 -4.19
CA GLU A 153 6.11 10.82 -4.85
C GLU A 153 6.20 11.99 -3.86
N ALA A 154 5.49 11.91 -2.73
CA ALA A 154 5.44 12.98 -1.73
C ALA A 154 6.58 12.94 -0.69
N GLU A 155 7.19 11.77 -0.46
CA GLU A 155 8.26 11.60 0.53
C GLU A 155 9.58 12.19 0.02
N THR A 156 10.30 12.92 0.88
CA THR A 156 11.56 13.60 0.52
C THR A 156 12.79 12.89 1.09
N VAL A 157 12.60 12.01 2.08
CA VAL A 157 13.70 11.29 2.72
C VAL A 157 14.06 10.05 1.90
N LYS A 158 15.20 10.09 1.21
CA LYS A 158 15.68 9.02 0.31
C LYS A 158 15.58 7.59 0.90
N THR A 159 16.00 7.40 2.14
CA THR A 159 15.95 6.08 2.81
C THR A 159 14.54 5.56 3.07
N ARG A 160 13.54 6.45 3.18
CA ARG A 160 12.12 6.08 3.31
C ARG A 160 11.52 5.79 1.94
N ILE A 161 11.83 6.60 0.94
CA ILE A 161 11.44 6.36 -0.46
C ILE A 161 11.89 4.96 -0.90
N TRP A 162 13.15 4.58 -0.63
CA TRP A 162 13.66 3.26 -0.97
C TRP A 162 12.85 2.12 -0.33
N LYS A 163 12.42 2.26 0.93
CA LYS A 163 11.58 1.24 1.59
C LYS A 163 10.23 1.09 0.90
N VAL A 164 9.59 2.21 0.56
CA VAL A 164 8.32 2.24 -0.15
C VAL A 164 8.46 1.65 -1.55
N LYS A 165 9.52 2.03 -2.29
CA LYS A 165 9.82 1.47 -3.62
C LYS A 165 10.07 -0.03 -3.58
N ARG A 166 10.72 -0.55 -2.55
CA ARG A 166 10.87 -2.01 -2.37
C ARG A 166 9.52 -2.71 -2.18
N MET A 167 8.61 -2.14 -1.39
CA MET A 167 7.26 -2.68 -1.27
C MET A 167 6.50 -2.60 -2.61
N LEU A 168 6.67 -1.52 -3.38
CA LEU A 168 6.08 -1.39 -4.71
C LEU A 168 6.62 -2.44 -5.69
N ILE A 169 7.93 -2.72 -5.68
CA ILE A 169 8.53 -3.81 -6.49
C ILE A 169 7.84 -5.14 -6.18
N ASP A 170 7.64 -5.44 -4.89
CA ASP A 170 6.95 -6.66 -4.47
C ASP A 170 5.48 -6.64 -4.92
N CYS A 171 4.76 -5.54 -4.73
CA CYS A 171 3.37 -5.39 -5.20
C CYS A 171 3.26 -5.60 -6.72
N TYR A 172 4.08 -4.92 -7.50
CA TYR A 172 4.10 -5.03 -8.96
C TYR A 172 4.44 -6.43 -9.43
N SER A 173 5.39 -7.10 -8.76
CA SER A 173 5.75 -8.48 -9.08
C SER A 173 4.61 -9.46 -8.84
N GLN A 174 3.77 -9.24 -7.82
CA GLN A 174 2.63 -10.10 -7.51
C GLN A 174 1.44 -9.84 -8.44
N GLU A 175 1.23 -8.58 -8.83
CA GLU A 175 0.23 -8.18 -9.83
C GLU A 175 0.70 -8.42 -11.28
N LYS A 176 1.86 -9.06 -11.49
CA LYS A 176 2.49 -9.35 -12.80
C LYS A 176 2.77 -8.09 -13.65
N ILE A 177 2.91 -6.94 -13.01
CA ILE A 177 3.28 -5.66 -13.64
C ILE A 177 4.82 -5.57 -13.66
N TYR A 178 5.46 -6.50 -14.36
CA TYR A 178 6.91 -6.69 -14.29
C TYR A 178 7.73 -5.51 -14.86
N SER A 179 7.17 -4.76 -15.81
CA SER A 179 7.82 -3.56 -16.36
C SER A 179 8.06 -2.50 -15.28
N ARG A 180 7.02 -2.15 -14.51
CA ARG A 180 7.13 -1.21 -13.40
C ARG A 180 8.02 -1.72 -12.28
N ALA A 181 7.95 -3.03 -11.99
CA ALA A 181 8.86 -3.64 -11.02
C ALA A 181 10.33 -3.47 -11.46
N LEU A 182 10.63 -3.75 -12.73
CA LEU A 182 11.97 -3.63 -13.31
C LEU A 182 12.46 -2.18 -13.30
N GLU A 183 11.63 -1.22 -13.71
CA GLU A 183 11.94 0.22 -13.66
C GLU A 183 12.41 0.64 -12.25
N LEU A 184 11.65 0.26 -11.22
CA LEU A 184 12.01 0.58 -9.84
C LEU A 184 13.27 -0.17 -9.38
N ILE A 185 13.48 -1.42 -9.80
CA ILE A 185 14.69 -2.17 -9.46
C ILE A 185 15.92 -1.48 -10.04
N ASP A 186 15.88 -1.12 -11.32
CA ASP A 186 17.00 -0.46 -12.00
C ASP A 186 17.27 0.93 -11.44
N GLU A 187 16.22 1.68 -11.08
CA GLU A 187 16.37 2.96 -10.39
C GLU A 187 17.11 2.79 -9.05
N LEU A 188 16.69 1.82 -8.22
CA LEU A 188 17.34 1.58 -6.91
C LEU A 188 18.79 1.10 -7.07
N ILE A 189 19.09 0.29 -8.09
CA ILE A 189 20.45 -0.15 -8.42
C ILE A 189 21.32 1.05 -8.84
N ALA A 190 20.80 1.92 -9.71
CA ALA A 190 21.50 3.14 -10.12
C ALA A 190 21.77 4.08 -8.93
N ASP A 191 20.89 4.06 -7.92
CA ASP A 191 21.04 4.74 -6.65
C ASP A 191 22.08 4.12 -5.68
N GLY A 192 22.74 3.03 -6.10
CA GLY A 192 23.76 2.32 -5.34
C GLY A 192 23.23 1.16 -4.47
N LEU A 193 21.94 0.84 -4.53
CA LEU A 193 21.37 -0.30 -3.81
C LEU A 193 21.48 -1.56 -4.67
N ASN A 194 22.57 -2.32 -4.48
CA ASN A 194 22.83 -3.51 -5.30
C ASN A 194 22.28 -4.80 -4.67
N GLY A 195 22.77 -5.18 -3.49
CA GLY A 195 22.31 -6.30 -2.63
C GLY A 195 21.41 -7.37 -3.29
N SER A 196 20.22 -7.58 -2.72
CA SER A 196 19.23 -8.53 -3.26
C SER A 196 18.49 -8.05 -4.51
N LEU A 197 18.67 -6.77 -4.91
CA LEU A 197 17.98 -6.18 -6.06
C LEU A 197 18.52 -6.75 -7.38
N VAL A 198 19.80 -7.09 -7.47
CA VAL A 198 20.35 -7.80 -8.64
C VAL A 198 19.66 -9.15 -8.87
N ILE A 199 19.38 -9.87 -7.77
CA ILE A 199 18.63 -11.14 -7.84
C ILE A 199 17.18 -10.88 -8.26
N GLY A 200 16.55 -9.87 -7.65
CA GLY A 200 15.21 -9.40 -8.01
C GLY A 200 15.11 -9.05 -9.49
N ARG A 201 16.12 -8.38 -10.04
CA ARG A 201 16.19 -8.00 -11.46
C ARG A 201 16.19 -9.22 -12.37
N GLY A 202 17.07 -10.18 -12.14
CA GLY A 202 17.12 -11.40 -12.94
C GLY A 202 15.89 -12.28 -12.80
N MET A 203 15.30 -12.37 -11.60
CA MET A 203 13.99 -12.99 -11.43
C MET A 203 12.89 -12.28 -12.22
N THR A 204 12.94 -10.94 -12.30
CA THR A 204 11.98 -10.14 -13.06
C THR A 204 12.16 -10.35 -14.56
N TYR A 205 13.40 -10.36 -15.08
CA TYR A 205 13.69 -10.72 -16.47
C TYR A 205 13.13 -12.10 -16.83
N TYR A 206 13.36 -13.12 -16.00
CA TYR A 206 12.86 -14.46 -16.27
C TYR A 206 11.32 -14.49 -16.33
N LYS A 207 10.64 -13.80 -15.41
CA LYS A 207 9.18 -13.70 -15.40
C LYS A 207 8.63 -12.95 -16.61
N MET A 208 9.30 -11.88 -17.05
CA MET A 208 8.95 -11.17 -18.28
C MET A 208 9.12 -12.07 -19.51
N ALA A 209 10.23 -12.80 -19.58
CA ALA A 209 10.48 -13.75 -20.67
C ALA A 209 9.37 -14.81 -20.76
N ALA A 210 8.96 -15.39 -19.62
CA ALA A 210 7.85 -16.33 -19.56
C ALA A 210 6.52 -15.70 -20.02
N GLN A 211 6.19 -14.50 -19.53
CA GLN A 211 4.96 -13.80 -19.92
C GLN A 211 4.92 -13.47 -21.42
N PHE A 212 5.99 -12.95 -21.99
CA PHE A 212 6.07 -12.67 -23.42
C PHE A 212 5.98 -13.95 -24.26
N LYS A 213 6.60 -15.04 -23.79
CA LYS A 213 6.48 -16.35 -24.44
C LYS A 213 5.03 -16.85 -24.43
N GLU A 214 4.33 -16.75 -23.30
CA GLU A 214 2.91 -17.09 -23.17
C GLU A 214 2.02 -16.26 -24.11
N ASN A 215 2.35 -14.99 -24.30
CA ASN A 215 1.66 -14.09 -25.23
C ASN A 215 2.02 -14.31 -26.71
N GLY A 216 3.00 -15.18 -27.03
CA GLY A 216 3.50 -15.40 -28.38
C GLY A 216 4.50 -14.34 -28.89
N GLU A 217 4.89 -13.39 -28.04
CA GLU A 217 5.82 -12.30 -28.34
C GLU A 217 7.28 -12.79 -28.25
N SER A 218 7.67 -13.63 -29.21
CA SER A 218 8.91 -14.42 -29.16
C SER A 218 10.19 -13.57 -29.09
N ASP A 219 10.22 -12.40 -29.75
CA ASP A 219 11.40 -11.52 -29.76
C ASP A 219 11.66 -10.91 -28.37
N SER A 220 10.61 -10.41 -27.72
CA SER A 220 10.66 -9.92 -26.35
C SER A 220 11.02 -11.04 -25.38
N ALA A 221 10.42 -12.23 -25.56
CA ALA A 221 10.71 -13.40 -24.74
C ALA A 221 12.21 -13.78 -24.82
N GLU A 222 12.77 -13.81 -26.03
CA GLU A 222 14.19 -14.08 -26.23
C GLU A 222 15.07 -13.03 -25.54
N TYR A 223 14.75 -11.75 -25.74
CA TYR A 223 15.51 -10.64 -25.14
C TYR A 223 15.61 -10.80 -23.63
N TYR A 224 14.49 -11.02 -22.95
CA TYR A 224 14.47 -11.14 -21.48
C TYR A 224 15.07 -12.47 -20.98
N ALA A 225 14.95 -13.56 -21.74
CA ALA A 225 15.63 -14.82 -21.41
C ALA A 225 17.16 -14.65 -21.48
N ARG A 226 17.68 -13.94 -22.50
CA ARG A 226 19.12 -13.58 -22.58
C ARG A 226 19.55 -12.67 -21.45
N ALA A 227 18.77 -11.64 -21.14
CA ALA A 227 19.04 -10.75 -20.03
C ALA A 227 19.14 -11.50 -18.69
N THR A 228 18.32 -12.53 -18.48
CA THR A 228 18.39 -13.41 -17.29
C THR A 228 19.76 -14.11 -17.20
N ILE A 229 20.26 -14.63 -18.33
CA ILE A 229 21.55 -15.33 -18.41
C ILE A 229 22.72 -14.36 -18.21
N GLU A 230 22.70 -13.21 -18.88
CA GLU A 230 23.79 -12.21 -18.84
C GLU A 230 23.99 -11.61 -17.45
N ASN A 231 22.91 -11.48 -16.66
CA ASN A 231 23.00 -10.99 -15.28
C ASN A 231 23.46 -12.06 -14.28
N LEU A 232 23.57 -13.33 -14.69
CA LEU A 232 24.10 -14.48 -13.93
C LEU A 232 23.48 -14.72 -12.55
N MET A 233 22.35 -14.09 -12.26
CA MET A 233 21.65 -14.17 -10.98
C MET A 233 20.13 -14.12 -11.18
N PRO A 234 19.37 -14.95 -10.45
CA PRO A 234 19.83 -16.07 -9.64
C PRO A 234 20.39 -17.21 -10.51
N LYS A 235 21.50 -17.84 -10.07
CA LYS A 235 22.12 -18.97 -10.79
C LYS A 235 21.16 -20.13 -11.04
N SER A 236 20.16 -20.29 -10.17
CA SER A 236 19.13 -21.32 -10.25
C SER A 236 18.15 -21.14 -11.42
N LEU A 237 18.15 -20.00 -12.12
CA LEU A 237 17.30 -19.75 -13.28
C LEU A 237 18.06 -19.80 -14.61
N ILE A 238 19.37 -20.05 -14.59
CA ILE A 238 20.19 -19.99 -15.82
C ILE A 238 19.84 -21.16 -16.74
N ASP A 239 19.69 -22.38 -16.21
CA ASP A 239 19.29 -23.55 -17.00
C ASP A 239 17.84 -23.45 -17.47
N ASP A 240 16.92 -22.92 -16.64
CA ASP A 240 15.56 -22.57 -17.05
C ASP A 240 15.54 -21.56 -18.21
N ALA A 241 16.34 -20.48 -18.14
CA ALA A 241 16.41 -19.47 -19.20
C ALA A 241 17.01 -20.04 -20.50
N TYR A 242 18.02 -20.90 -20.42
CA TYR A 242 18.53 -21.60 -21.60
C TYR A 242 17.50 -22.56 -22.19
N PHE A 243 16.73 -23.25 -21.36
CA PHE A 243 15.65 -24.11 -21.81
C PHE A 243 14.57 -23.29 -22.55
N MET A 244 14.20 -22.13 -22.00
CA MET A 244 13.26 -21.22 -22.65
C MET A 244 13.76 -20.72 -24.02
N LEU A 245 15.04 -20.37 -24.13
CA LEU A 245 15.64 -20.01 -25.43
C LEU A 245 15.57 -21.17 -26.42
N ALA A 246 15.85 -22.39 -25.99
CA ALA A 246 15.74 -23.57 -26.84
C ALA A 246 14.32 -23.75 -27.38
N GLU A 247 13.30 -23.61 -26.54
CA GLU A 247 11.90 -23.70 -26.95
C GLU A 247 11.49 -22.57 -27.91
N ILE A 248 11.99 -21.34 -27.70
CA ILE A 248 11.74 -20.21 -28.60
C ILE A 248 12.32 -20.49 -29.99
N TYR A 249 13.57 -20.99 -30.07
CA TYR A 249 14.20 -21.31 -31.35
C TYR A 249 13.60 -22.54 -32.01
N GLU A 250 13.17 -23.55 -31.24
CA GLU A 250 12.42 -24.70 -31.74
C GLU A 250 11.09 -24.26 -32.37
N ALA A 251 10.34 -23.36 -31.71
CA ALA A 251 9.08 -22.82 -32.23
C ALA A 251 9.28 -21.98 -33.51
N ARG A 252 10.46 -21.37 -33.68
CA ARG A 252 10.85 -20.67 -34.91
C ARG A 252 11.44 -21.58 -36.00
N ASN A 253 11.47 -22.89 -35.77
CA ASN A 253 12.07 -23.88 -36.67
C ASN A 253 13.59 -23.68 -36.91
N ASP A 254 14.28 -22.97 -36.02
CA ASP A 254 15.74 -22.84 -36.01
C ASP A 254 16.33 -23.99 -35.17
N LYS A 255 16.34 -25.18 -35.77
CA LYS A 255 16.74 -26.42 -35.12
C LYS A 255 18.16 -26.37 -34.56
N GLU A 256 19.09 -25.75 -35.30
CA GLU A 256 20.50 -25.67 -34.91
C GLU A 256 20.65 -24.91 -33.59
N LYS A 257 20.05 -23.71 -33.47
CA LYS A 257 20.10 -22.94 -32.22
C LYS A 257 19.33 -23.61 -31.10
N ALA A 258 18.18 -24.22 -31.40
CA ALA A 258 17.42 -24.96 -30.40
C ALA A 258 18.28 -26.07 -29.76
N ILE A 259 18.99 -26.86 -30.58
CA ILE A 259 19.90 -27.90 -30.12
C ILE A 259 21.05 -27.32 -29.29
N ASP A 260 21.69 -26.22 -29.73
CA ASP A 260 22.78 -25.59 -28.96
C ASP A 260 22.30 -25.17 -27.55
N TYR A 261 21.12 -24.55 -27.45
CA TYR A 261 20.58 -24.13 -26.17
C TYR A 261 20.17 -25.31 -25.27
N TYR A 262 19.54 -26.36 -25.81
CA TYR A 262 19.29 -27.58 -25.05
C TYR A 262 20.59 -28.23 -24.54
N GLN A 263 21.68 -28.18 -25.31
CA GLN A 263 22.99 -28.67 -24.85
C GLN A 263 23.54 -27.82 -23.70
N LYS A 264 23.31 -26.50 -23.68
CA LYS A 264 23.70 -25.64 -22.55
C LYS A 264 22.98 -26.05 -21.25
N VAL A 265 21.68 -26.37 -21.31
CA VAL A 265 20.93 -26.93 -20.16
C VAL A 265 21.61 -28.19 -19.61
N ILE A 266 22.00 -29.12 -20.49
CA ILE A 266 22.68 -30.37 -20.09
C ILE A 266 24.05 -30.10 -19.46
N ARG A 267 24.82 -29.14 -20.00
CA ARG A 267 26.16 -28.80 -19.51
C ARG A 267 26.14 -28.17 -18.11
N LEU A 268 25.10 -27.43 -17.77
CA LEU A 268 24.98 -26.74 -16.48
C LEU A 268 24.62 -27.68 -15.32
N ASN A 269 24.15 -28.89 -15.59
CA ASN A 269 23.77 -29.84 -14.55
C ASN A 269 24.86 -30.92 -14.35
N PRO A 270 25.64 -30.89 -13.25
CA PRO A 270 26.82 -31.73 -13.08
C PRO A 270 26.54 -33.24 -13.15
N TYR A 271 25.34 -33.66 -12.76
CA TYR A 271 24.93 -35.07 -12.76
C TYR A 271 24.11 -35.47 -13.99
N ARG A 272 23.71 -34.50 -14.83
CA ARG A 272 22.91 -34.70 -16.06
C ARG A 272 21.65 -35.57 -15.85
N LYS A 273 21.04 -35.50 -14.66
CA LYS A 273 19.91 -36.34 -14.23
C LYS A 273 18.63 -35.57 -13.86
N GLY A 274 18.64 -34.24 -13.94
CA GLY A 274 17.46 -33.41 -13.65
C GLY A 274 16.36 -33.55 -14.71
N LYS A 275 15.11 -33.23 -14.33
CA LYS A 275 13.94 -33.27 -15.23
C LYS A 275 14.16 -32.46 -16.51
N LEU A 276 14.66 -31.23 -16.41
CA LEU A 276 14.99 -30.38 -17.56
C LEU A 276 16.04 -31.03 -18.47
N VAL A 277 17.04 -31.71 -17.89
CA VAL A 277 18.08 -32.41 -18.66
C VAL A 277 17.49 -33.55 -19.47
N GLN A 278 16.57 -34.32 -18.90
CA GLN A 278 15.90 -35.43 -19.60
C GLN A 278 15.05 -34.92 -20.76
N ILE A 279 14.29 -33.83 -20.53
CA ILE A 279 13.49 -33.19 -21.59
C ILE A 279 14.40 -32.65 -22.70
N ALA A 280 15.47 -31.94 -22.34
CA ALA A 280 16.43 -31.40 -23.30
C ALA A 280 17.06 -32.50 -24.17
N LYS A 281 17.42 -33.66 -23.60
CA LYS A 281 17.93 -34.81 -24.36
C LYS A 281 16.90 -35.35 -25.35
N SER A 282 15.67 -35.58 -24.90
CA SER A 282 14.58 -36.07 -25.74
C SER A 282 14.25 -35.11 -26.88
N ARG A 283 14.23 -33.80 -26.60
CA ARG A 283 14.05 -32.76 -27.63
C ARG A 283 15.17 -32.77 -28.66
N ILE A 284 16.44 -32.86 -28.23
CA ILE A 284 17.58 -32.95 -29.15
C ILE A 284 17.46 -34.17 -30.07
N GLU A 285 17.08 -35.34 -29.53
CA GLU A 285 16.90 -36.56 -30.33
C GLU A 285 15.78 -36.39 -31.36
N SER A 286 14.63 -35.85 -30.95
CA SER A 286 13.50 -35.58 -31.85
C SER A 286 13.87 -34.59 -32.97
N LEU A 287 14.63 -33.53 -32.65
CA LEU A 287 15.02 -32.52 -33.63
C LEU A 287 16.00 -33.06 -34.68
N ARG A 288 16.88 -33.99 -34.29
CA ARG A 288 17.83 -34.67 -35.18
C ARG A 288 17.21 -35.77 -36.03
N GLN A 289 16.17 -36.44 -35.53
CA GLN A 289 15.48 -37.52 -36.25
C GLN A 289 14.46 -37.00 -37.26
N GLY A 290 14.01 -35.74 -37.13
CA GLY A 290 13.12 -35.08 -38.08
C GLY A 290 13.84 -34.38 -39.24
N GLU A 291 15.06 -34.81 -39.58
CA GLU A 291 15.82 -34.45 -40.80
C GLU A 291 15.58 -35.52 -41.87
#